data_AF-A0A8J6TY61-F1
#
_entry.id   AF-A0A8J6TY61-F1
#
_cell.length_a   1.000
_cell.length_b   1.000
_cell.length_c   1.000
_cell.angle_alpha   90.00
_cell.angle_beta   90.00
_cell.angle_gamma   90.00
#
_symmetry.space_group_name_H-M   'P 1'
#
loop_
_entity.id
_entity.type
_entity.pdbx_description
1 polymer ?
#
loop_
_entity_poly.entity_id
_entity_poly.type
_entity_poly.pdbx_seq_one_letter_code
_entity_poly.pdbx_strand_id
1 'polypeptide(L)'
;MKKIVFSLFLFTATLSYSQAVIPFVDFNRWFRTVEDGTFKFIEMQEIKGYKAGDNVVAYLDIRGNLRVYDGKERQDISNMNLEYQISDNMVGWNIGTTLGMWRGGKTKTLSFFGGQYIVKDDIIVFMDTRYNSMLVHWNGIEYPLQTSTTDLSLTNSGKIGENIMAFADNGGLYKIFYKGNITEVGVWNGDINFKSGTDIVAFNDPTTRTFAVFDKGNFVDVEDQWVKNYKAGRGFVVYEDVGGNLMVYRNGQKSQLSSFPGKWDVVDDIVVYEDNGFTYCDVNGTRVQAANFKLTEYKIKNATLVYRNMIGGVSAVIDGQVIELTNLQNAEFEIYGNSVLVKLPNNAFLIYQKGKILRV
;
A
#
# COMPACT_ATOMS: atom_id res chain seq x y z
N MET A 1 -50.04 -33.39 -3.42
CA MET A 1 -48.98 -33.25 -2.40
C MET A 1 -47.62 -33.41 -3.06
N LYS A 2 -46.92 -32.31 -3.36
CA LYS A 2 -45.51 -32.33 -3.77
C LYS A 2 -44.77 -31.38 -2.83
N LYS A 3 -43.91 -31.93 -1.97
CA LYS A 3 -43.03 -31.15 -1.09
C LYS A 3 -41.84 -30.70 -1.92
N ILE A 4 -41.74 -29.40 -2.18
CA ILE A 4 -40.54 -28.77 -2.73
C ILE A 4 -39.65 -28.47 -1.52
N VAL A 5 -38.53 -29.17 -1.42
CA VAL A 5 -37.49 -28.90 -0.43
C VAL A 5 -36.62 -27.78 -0.99
N PHE A 6 -36.72 -26.59 -0.40
CA PHE A 6 -35.87 -25.45 -0.72
C PHE A 6 -34.57 -25.61 0.08
N SER A 7 -33.49 -26.03 -0.57
CA SER A 7 -32.17 -26.12 0.06
C SER A 7 -31.54 -24.73 0.06
N LEU A 8 -31.53 -24.08 1.22
CA LEU A 8 -30.87 -22.80 1.44
C LEU A 8 -29.35 -23.04 1.49
N PHE A 9 -28.65 -22.77 0.39
CA PHE A 9 -27.19 -22.71 0.39
C PHE A 9 -26.76 -21.42 1.11
N LEU A 10 -26.40 -21.54 2.38
CA LEU A 10 -25.74 -20.49 3.13
C LEU A 10 -24.33 -20.32 2.55
N PHE A 11 -24.13 -19.33 1.69
CA PHE A 11 -22.80 -18.85 1.34
C PHE A 11 -22.23 -18.14 2.56
N THR A 12 -21.60 -18.89 3.47
CA THR A 12 -20.66 -18.29 4.43
C THR A 12 -19.47 -17.83 3.63
N ALA A 13 -19.38 -16.52 3.39
CA ALA A 13 -18.16 -15.87 2.95
C ALA A 13 -17.10 -16.10 4.04
N THR A 14 -16.35 -17.18 3.95
CA THR A 14 -15.11 -17.30 4.67
C THR A 14 -14.20 -16.23 4.11
N LEU A 15 -13.98 -15.16 4.89
CA LEU A 15 -12.87 -14.26 4.67
C LEU A 15 -11.61 -15.12 4.74
N SER A 16 -11.12 -15.58 3.60
CA SER A 16 -9.76 -16.08 3.47
C SER A 16 -8.86 -14.89 3.70
N TYR A 17 -8.55 -14.63 4.97
CA TYR A 17 -7.41 -13.81 5.32
C TYR A 17 -6.20 -14.51 4.74
N SER A 18 -5.64 -13.91 3.69
CA SER A 18 -4.34 -14.31 3.19
C SER A 18 -3.35 -14.35 4.36
N GLN A 19 -2.51 -15.39 4.40
CA GLN A 19 -1.53 -15.55 5.46
C GLN A 19 -0.46 -14.47 5.30
N ALA A 20 -0.44 -13.51 6.23
CA ALA A 20 0.59 -12.48 6.23
C ALA A 20 1.97 -13.11 6.48
N VAL A 21 2.93 -12.85 5.60
CA VAL A 21 4.32 -13.23 5.76
C VAL A 21 4.98 -12.19 6.64
N ILE A 22 5.45 -12.59 7.83
CA ILE A 22 6.15 -11.72 8.77
C ILE A 22 7.63 -12.12 8.79
N PRO A 23 8.46 -11.63 7.85
CA PRO A 23 9.85 -12.06 7.76
C PRO A 23 10.71 -11.36 8.81
N PHE A 24 11.68 -12.09 9.35
CA PHE A 24 12.71 -11.55 10.24
C PHE A 24 13.96 -12.42 10.21
N VAL A 25 15.09 -11.82 10.61
CA VAL A 25 16.36 -12.53 10.82
C VAL A 25 16.52 -12.75 12.32
N ASP A 26 16.64 -14.00 12.74
CA ASP A 26 16.78 -14.36 14.15
C ASP A 26 18.21 -14.15 14.68
N PHE A 27 18.43 -14.45 15.96
CA PHE A 27 19.75 -14.32 16.60
C PHE A 27 20.83 -15.26 16.00
N ASN A 28 20.43 -16.37 15.37
CA ASN A 28 21.34 -17.28 14.66
C ASN A 28 21.60 -16.84 13.22
N ARG A 29 21.08 -15.67 12.82
CA ARG A 29 21.13 -15.15 11.45
C ARG A 29 20.37 -16.01 10.44
N TRP A 30 19.43 -16.82 10.91
CA TRP A 30 18.51 -17.55 10.05
C TRP A 30 17.35 -16.68 9.64
N PHE A 31 16.95 -16.80 8.37
CA PHE A 31 15.82 -16.07 7.84
C PHE A 31 14.54 -16.87 8.08
N ARG A 32 13.63 -16.30 8.88
CA ARG A 32 12.44 -16.96 9.37
C ARG A 32 11.19 -16.13 9.08
N THR A 33 10.04 -16.77 9.20
CA THR A 33 8.76 -16.10 9.26
C THR A 33 7.90 -16.65 10.38
N VAL A 34 6.90 -15.86 10.78
CA VAL A 34 5.80 -16.33 11.62
C VAL A 34 4.52 -16.38 10.79
N GLU A 35 3.91 -17.55 10.78
CA GLU A 35 2.64 -17.81 10.12
C GLU A 35 1.72 -18.56 11.07
N ASP A 36 0.55 -17.98 11.33
CA ASP A 36 -0.47 -18.54 12.24
C ASP A 36 0.08 -18.93 13.62
N GLY A 37 1.03 -18.13 14.12
CA GLY A 37 1.71 -18.33 15.40
C GLY A 37 2.75 -19.45 15.45
N THR A 38 3.11 -20.01 14.29
CA THR A 38 4.18 -20.99 14.15
C THR A 38 5.38 -20.40 13.42
N PHE A 39 6.59 -20.80 13.82
CA PHE A 39 7.82 -20.40 13.16
C PHE A 39 8.11 -21.31 11.97
N LYS A 40 8.43 -20.69 10.83
CA LYS A 40 8.92 -21.41 9.66
C LYS A 40 10.27 -20.84 9.24
N PHE A 41 11.16 -21.73 8.80
CA PHE A 41 12.40 -21.34 8.16
C PHE A 41 12.14 -21.00 6.70
N ILE A 42 12.60 -19.82 6.27
CA ILE A 42 12.72 -19.46 4.86
C ILE A 42 14.11 -19.85 4.36
N GLU A 43 15.14 -19.50 5.14
CA GLU A 43 16.54 -19.80 4.83
C GLU A 43 17.33 -20.12 6.12
N MET A 44 18.11 -21.22 6.09
CA MET A 44 18.99 -21.61 7.21
C MET A 44 20.42 -21.07 7.06
N GLN A 45 20.58 -20.04 6.23
CA GLN A 45 21.81 -19.31 6.00
C GLN A 45 21.54 -17.81 6.05
N GLU A 46 22.60 -17.04 6.32
CA GLU A 46 22.52 -15.59 6.28
C GLU A 46 22.11 -15.10 4.89
N ILE A 47 21.14 -14.18 4.85
CA ILE A 47 20.71 -13.50 3.63
C ILE A 47 21.42 -12.13 3.51
N LYS A 48 21.58 -11.65 2.28
CA LYS A 48 22.15 -10.31 2.04
C LYS A 48 21.16 -9.18 2.35
N GLY A 49 19.87 -9.46 2.23
CA GLY A 49 18.80 -8.49 2.49
C GLY A 49 17.47 -8.96 1.91
N TYR A 50 16.38 -8.31 2.33
CA TYR A 50 15.03 -8.61 1.89
C TYR A 50 14.17 -7.35 1.79
N LYS A 51 13.09 -7.43 1.01
CA LYS A 51 11.94 -6.53 1.06
C LYS A 51 10.68 -7.37 1.17
N ALA A 52 9.69 -6.92 1.93
CA ALA A 52 8.46 -7.66 2.16
C ALA A 52 7.24 -6.81 1.81
N GLY A 53 6.28 -7.46 1.15
CA GLY A 53 4.88 -7.04 1.14
C GLY A 53 4.11 -7.73 2.27
N ASP A 54 2.79 -7.76 2.15
CA ASP A 54 1.94 -8.48 3.11
C ASP A 54 2.01 -9.99 2.95
N ASN A 55 1.96 -10.49 1.71
CA ASN A 55 1.81 -11.92 1.43
C ASN A 55 3.05 -12.51 0.75
N VAL A 56 4.09 -11.70 0.56
CA VAL A 56 5.29 -12.10 -0.18
C VAL A 56 6.52 -11.42 0.40
N VAL A 57 7.62 -12.16 0.45
CA VAL A 57 8.95 -11.61 0.71
C VAL A 57 9.90 -11.97 -0.41
N ALA A 58 10.59 -10.96 -0.94
CA ALA A 58 11.68 -11.14 -1.89
C ALA A 58 13.00 -10.87 -1.19
N TYR A 59 14.00 -11.73 -1.41
CA TYR A 59 15.27 -11.64 -0.72
C TYR A 59 16.44 -12.13 -1.58
N LEU A 60 17.63 -11.71 -1.19
CA LEU A 60 18.89 -12.15 -1.80
C LEU A 60 19.56 -13.15 -0.86
N ASP A 61 19.81 -14.37 -1.35
CA ASP A 61 20.55 -15.38 -0.58
C ASP A 61 22.03 -14.98 -0.40
N ILE A 62 22.80 -15.79 0.32
CA ILE A 62 24.23 -15.53 0.57
C ILE A 62 25.06 -15.42 -0.72
N ARG A 63 24.63 -16.07 -1.80
CA ARG A 63 25.28 -16.02 -3.13
C ARG A 63 24.81 -14.80 -3.93
N GLY A 64 23.75 -14.12 -3.49
CA GLY A 64 23.12 -13.01 -4.19
C GLY A 64 22.07 -13.46 -5.19
N ASN A 65 21.56 -14.69 -5.11
CA ASN A 65 20.43 -15.12 -5.94
C ASN A 65 19.14 -14.48 -5.42
N LEU A 66 18.33 -13.93 -6.32
CA LEU A 66 17.00 -13.44 -6.00
C LEU A 66 16.04 -14.61 -5.81
N ARG A 67 15.40 -14.64 -4.64
CA ARG A 67 14.39 -15.62 -4.26
C ARG A 67 13.12 -14.93 -3.79
N VAL A 68 12.00 -15.61 -3.93
CA VAL A 68 10.70 -15.18 -3.43
C VAL A 68 10.09 -16.27 -2.57
N TYR A 69 9.43 -15.87 -1.48
CA TYR A 69 8.67 -16.76 -0.62
C TYR A 69 7.29 -16.16 -0.36
N ASP A 70 6.24 -16.95 -0.56
CA ASP A 70 4.83 -16.53 -0.55
C ASP A 70 4.04 -17.06 0.67
N GLY A 71 4.74 -17.51 1.71
CA GLY A 71 4.16 -18.21 2.85
C GLY A 71 4.03 -19.73 2.64
N LYS A 72 4.03 -20.21 1.41
CA LYS A 72 3.88 -21.65 1.11
C LYS A 72 5.18 -22.24 0.59
N GLU A 73 5.71 -21.65 -0.47
CA GLU A 73 6.88 -22.18 -1.15
C GLU A 73 7.90 -21.09 -1.44
N ARG A 74 9.16 -21.52 -1.45
CA ARG A 74 10.28 -20.70 -1.87
C ARG A 74 10.53 -20.96 -3.35
N GLN A 75 10.60 -19.91 -4.15
CA GLN A 75 10.92 -19.97 -5.56
C GLN A 75 12.25 -19.25 -5.86
N ASP A 76 13.10 -19.90 -6.64
CA ASP A 76 14.31 -19.30 -7.20
C ASP A 76 13.92 -18.45 -8.43
N ILE A 77 14.14 -17.13 -8.35
CA ILE A 77 13.76 -16.20 -9.43
C ILE A 77 14.94 -15.95 -10.37
N SER A 78 16.12 -15.68 -9.82
CA SER A 78 17.32 -15.41 -10.59
C SER A 78 18.57 -15.78 -9.81
N ASN A 79 19.61 -16.22 -10.53
CA ASN A 79 20.93 -16.46 -9.98
C ASN A 79 21.84 -15.20 -9.97
N MET A 80 21.25 -14.03 -10.25
CA MET A 80 21.94 -12.75 -10.29
C MET A 80 21.54 -11.87 -9.10
N ASN A 81 22.47 -11.02 -8.67
CA ASN A 81 22.21 -9.98 -7.68
C ASN A 81 21.50 -8.80 -8.36
N LEU A 82 20.18 -8.77 -8.27
CA LEU A 82 19.31 -7.82 -8.95
C LEU A 82 18.73 -6.80 -7.96
N GLU A 83 18.47 -5.60 -8.47
CA GLU A 83 17.51 -4.70 -7.83
C GLU A 83 16.08 -5.12 -8.16
N TYR A 84 15.21 -5.05 -7.16
CA TYR A 84 13.80 -5.43 -7.26
C TYR A 84 12.91 -4.47 -6.47
N GLN A 85 11.65 -4.38 -6.88
CA GLN A 85 10.58 -3.73 -6.13
C GLN A 85 9.53 -4.77 -5.74
N ILE A 86 8.82 -4.50 -4.65
CA ILE A 86 7.80 -5.37 -4.11
C ILE A 86 6.57 -4.54 -3.73
N SER A 87 5.39 -5.09 -3.96
CA SER A 87 4.12 -4.64 -3.40
C SER A 87 3.58 -5.69 -2.44
N ASP A 88 2.35 -5.55 -1.95
CA ASP A 88 1.80 -6.53 -1.01
C ASP A 88 1.69 -7.95 -1.59
N ASN A 89 1.65 -8.06 -2.92
CA ASN A 89 1.40 -9.32 -3.62
C ASN A 89 2.24 -9.55 -4.88
N MET A 90 3.08 -8.60 -5.31
CA MET A 90 3.86 -8.70 -6.54
C MET A 90 5.32 -8.34 -6.33
N VAL A 91 6.19 -8.96 -7.12
CA VAL A 91 7.61 -8.62 -7.19
C VAL A 91 7.96 -8.30 -8.64
N GLY A 92 8.69 -7.21 -8.88
CA GLY A 92 9.19 -6.83 -10.20
C GLY A 92 10.71 -6.65 -10.19
N TRP A 93 11.37 -7.05 -11.26
CA TRP A 93 12.83 -6.96 -11.40
C TRP A 93 13.24 -6.84 -12.88
N ASN A 94 14.42 -6.29 -13.12
CA ASN A 94 15.05 -6.28 -14.44
C ASN A 94 16.25 -7.25 -14.49
N ILE A 95 16.38 -8.00 -15.58
CA ILE A 95 17.62 -8.69 -15.96
C ILE A 95 18.09 -8.08 -17.29
N GLY A 96 19.13 -7.25 -17.24
CA GLY A 96 19.47 -6.39 -18.36
C GLY A 96 18.27 -5.50 -18.73
N THR A 97 17.77 -5.61 -19.96
CA THR A 97 16.56 -4.92 -20.42
C THR A 97 15.29 -5.75 -20.28
N THR A 98 15.35 -6.97 -19.75
CA THR A 98 14.15 -7.81 -19.61
C THR A 98 13.47 -7.54 -18.27
N LEU A 99 12.27 -6.96 -18.30
CA LEU A 99 11.43 -6.75 -17.14
C LEU A 99 10.62 -8.01 -16.85
N GLY A 100 10.86 -8.60 -15.69
CA GLY A 100 10.11 -9.74 -15.15
C GLY A 100 9.23 -9.32 -13.99
N MET A 101 8.17 -10.09 -13.78
CA MET A 101 7.35 -10.01 -12.57
C MET A 101 7.05 -11.40 -12.02
N TRP A 102 6.70 -11.43 -10.74
CA TRP A 102 6.19 -12.59 -10.03
C TRP A 102 4.89 -12.19 -9.32
N ARG A 103 3.87 -13.05 -9.40
CA ARG A 103 2.63 -12.94 -8.63
C ARG A 103 2.03 -14.32 -8.41
N GLY A 104 1.71 -14.66 -7.17
CA GLY A 104 0.98 -15.89 -6.81
C GLY A 104 1.62 -17.17 -7.36
N GLY A 105 2.93 -17.28 -7.22
CA GLY A 105 3.71 -18.45 -7.64
C GLY A 105 4.04 -18.54 -9.12
N LYS A 106 3.67 -17.53 -9.93
CA LYS A 106 3.93 -17.50 -11.37
C LYS A 106 4.82 -16.33 -11.74
N THR A 107 5.79 -16.57 -12.62
CA THR A 107 6.59 -15.53 -13.26
C THR A 107 6.04 -15.17 -14.64
N LYS A 108 6.17 -13.90 -15.03
CA LYS A 108 5.82 -13.40 -16.37
C LYS A 108 6.87 -12.39 -16.82
N THR A 109 7.31 -12.48 -18.06
CA THR A 109 8.07 -11.39 -18.71
C THR A 109 7.09 -10.34 -19.21
N LEU A 110 7.26 -9.10 -18.76
CA LEU A 110 6.43 -7.96 -19.16
C LEU A 110 6.96 -7.27 -20.41
N SER A 111 8.29 -7.12 -20.52
CA SER A 111 8.94 -6.58 -21.71
C SER A 111 10.38 -7.10 -21.83
N PHE A 112 10.85 -7.28 -23.06
CA PHE A 112 12.26 -7.54 -23.37
C PHE A 112 13.10 -6.25 -23.50
N PHE A 113 12.44 -5.10 -23.48
CA PHE A 113 12.99 -3.75 -23.60
C PHE A 113 12.56 -2.88 -22.42
N GLY A 114 12.33 -3.48 -21.26
CA GLY A 114 11.97 -2.82 -20.02
C GLY A 114 13.04 -1.83 -19.55
N GLY A 115 12.57 -0.64 -19.20
CA GLY A 115 13.35 0.40 -18.53
C GLY A 115 12.92 0.57 -17.07
N GLN A 116 12.57 1.79 -16.70
CA GLN A 116 12.02 2.10 -15.37
C GLN A 116 10.68 1.40 -15.15
N TYR A 117 10.44 0.95 -13.92
CA TYR A 117 9.19 0.31 -13.52
C TYR A 117 8.82 0.68 -12.07
N ILE A 118 7.53 0.60 -11.77
CA ILE A 118 6.95 0.83 -10.45
C ILE A 118 5.97 -0.30 -10.15
N VAL A 119 6.20 -1.02 -9.06
CA VAL A 119 5.34 -2.11 -8.60
C VAL A 119 4.37 -1.57 -7.55
N LYS A 120 3.07 -1.78 -7.76
CA LYS A 120 1.98 -1.50 -6.82
C LYS A 120 1.19 -2.79 -6.60
N ASP A 121 0.14 -2.77 -5.78
CA ASP A 121 -0.52 -4.01 -5.35
C ASP A 121 -1.21 -4.76 -6.50
N ASP A 122 -1.84 -4.04 -7.43
CA ASP A 122 -2.54 -4.63 -8.57
C ASP A 122 -1.95 -4.27 -9.93
N ILE A 123 -1.14 -3.22 -10.01
CA ILE A 123 -0.54 -2.76 -11.25
C ILE A 123 0.98 -2.72 -11.21
N ILE A 124 1.59 -2.91 -12.39
CA ILE A 124 2.99 -2.55 -12.62
C ILE A 124 3.02 -1.53 -13.75
N VAL A 125 3.46 -0.31 -13.46
CA VAL A 125 3.66 0.72 -14.47
C VAL A 125 5.11 0.63 -14.93
N PHE A 126 5.35 0.59 -16.24
CA PHE A 126 6.70 0.44 -16.76
C PHE A 126 6.91 1.15 -18.09
N MET A 127 8.17 1.43 -18.37
CA MET A 127 8.64 1.98 -19.62
C MET A 127 9.13 0.85 -20.53
N ASP A 128 8.65 0.82 -21.77
CA ASP A 128 9.23 0.03 -22.85
C ASP A 128 10.10 0.94 -23.72
N THR A 129 11.40 0.67 -23.72
CA THR A 129 12.42 1.49 -24.37
C THR A 129 12.50 1.30 -25.88
N ARG A 130 11.88 0.23 -26.44
CA ARG A 130 11.86 0.01 -27.89
C ARG A 130 11.01 1.04 -28.61
N TYR A 131 9.86 1.37 -28.02
CA TYR A 131 8.91 2.33 -28.58
C TYR A 131 8.82 3.62 -27.77
N ASN A 132 9.61 3.75 -26.70
CA ASN A 132 9.54 4.83 -25.73
C ASN A 132 8.09 5.08 -25.27
N SER A 133 7.48 3.99 -24.78
CA SER A 133 6.08 3.95 -24.38
C SER A 133 5.95 3.61 -22.90
N MET A 134 4.99 4.25 -22.23
CA MET A 134 4.57 3.90 -20.88
C MET A 134 3.39 2.94 -20.97
N LEU A 135 3.49 1.81 -20.25
CA LEU A 135 2.45 0.81 -20.16
C LEU A 135 2.10 0.54 -18.71
N VAL A 136 0.90 0.02 -18.49
CA VAL A 136 0.49 -0.56 -17.22
C VAL A 136 0.12 -2.03 -17.41
N HIS A 137 0.75 -2.90 -16.66
CA HIS A 137 0.32 -4.28 -16.50
C HIS A 137 -0.81 -4.34 -15.47
N TRP A 138 -1.95 -4.90 -15.84
CA TRP A 138 -3.06 -5.18 -14.93
C TRP A 138 -3.73 -6.49 -15.31
N ASN A 139 -3.96 -7.36 -14.31
CA ASN A 139 -4.66 -8.62 -14.46
C ASN A 139 -4.20 -9.48 -15.68
N GLY A 140 -2.90 -9.56 -15.90
CA GLY A 140 -2.33 -10.37 -16.99
C GLY A 140 -2.25 -9.67 -18.34
N ILE A 141 -2.77 -8.46 -18.49
CA ILE A 141 -2.82 -7.69 -19.74
C ILE A 141 -1.99 -6.41 -19.61
N GLU A 142 -1.22 -6.09 -20.65
CA GLU A 142 -0.47 -4.85 -20.78
C GLU A 142 -1.30 -3.81 -21.55
N TYR A 143 -1.56 -2.66 -20.92
CA TYR A 143 -2.29 -1.55 -21.51
C TYR A 143 -1.32 -0.41 -21.85
N PRO A 144 -1.21 0.01 -23.12
CA PRO A 144 -0.42 1.18 -23.48
C PRO A 144 -1.12 2.45 -22.96
N LEU A 145 -0.39 3.29 -22.23
CA LEU A 145 -0.90 4.54 -21.69
C LEU A 145 -0.51 5.73 -22.56
N GLN A 146 0.78 5.84 -22.90
CA GLN A 146 1.30 6.91 -23.75
C GLN A 146 2.56 6.45 -24.49
N THR A 147 2.82 7.09 -25.62
CA THR A 147 4.05 6.93 -26.40
C THR A 147 4.59 8.33 -26.67
N SER A 148 5.89 8.55 -26.46
CA SER A 148 6.51 9.85 -26.68
C SER A 148 7.71 9.75 -27.62
N THR A 149 7.98 10.83 -28.34
CA THR A 149 9.22 11.01 -29.09
C THR A 149 10.34 11.62 -28.24
N THR A 150 10.01 12.11 -27.03
CA THR A 150 10.97 12.63 -26.04
C THR A 150 11.11 11.66 -24.88
N ASP A 151 12.23 11.72 -24.17
CA ASP A 151 12.48 10.85 -23.03
C ASP A 151 11.36 10.93 -21.99
N LEU A 152 10.68 9.81 -21.77
CA LEU A 152 9.71 9.65 -20.70
C LEU A 152 10.45 9.16 -19.45
N SER A 153 10.19 9.84 -18.33
CA SER A 153 10.67 9.42 -17.02
C SER A 153 9.50 8.98 -16.16
N LEU A 154 9.64 7.80 -15.56
CA LEU A 154 8.67 7.23 -14.64
C LEU A 154 9.16 7.44 -13.21
N THR A 155 8.40 8.24 -12.46
CA THR A 155 8.67 8.50 -11.03
C THR A 155 7.49 8.05 -10.17
N ASN A 156 7.80 7.49 -9.00
CA ASN A 156 6.77 7.13 -8.02
C ASN A 156 6.21 8.43 -7.43
N SER A 157 5.05 8.82 -7.92
CA SER A 157 4.39 10.08 -7.60
C SER A 157 2.97 9.83 -7.11
N GLY A 158 2.32 10.88 -6.61
CA GLY A 158 0.90 10.82 -6.21
C GLY A 158 -0.06 10.43 -7.34
N LYS A 159 0.40 10.38 -8.59
CA LYS A 159 -0.38 9.95 -9.75
C LYS A 159 -0.58 8.44 -9.83
N ILE A 160 0.20 7.63 -9.09
CA ILE A 160 0.20 6.16 -9.17
C ILE A 160 -0.30 5.55 -7.85
N GLY A 161 -1.54 5.06 -7.89
CA GLY A 161 -2.21 4.33 -6.81
C GLY A 161 -1.94 2.83 -6.85
N GLU A 162 -2.66 2.06 -6.02
CA GLU A 162 -2.50 0.60 -5.94
C GLU A 162 -3.02 -0.14 -7.18
N ASN A 163 -4.12 0.36 -7.76
CA ASN A 163 -4.83 -0.26 -8.88
C ASN A 163 -5.34 0.75 -9.93
N ILE A 164 -4.92 2.01 -9.79
CA ILE A 164 -5.42 3.17 -10.52
C ILE A 164 -4.27 4.15 -10.76
N MET A 165 -4.27 4.84 -11.89
CA MET A 165 -3.25 5.83 -12.20
C MET A 165 -3.81 6.98 -13.04
N ALA A 166 -3.46 8.20 -12.68
CA ALA A 166 -3.65 9.37 -13.52
C ALA A 166 -2.41 9.62 -14.38
N PHE A 167 -2.61 10.01 -15.64
CA PHE A 167 -1.53 10.34 -16.57
C PHE A 167 -2.00 11.39 -17.58
N ALA A 168 -1.07 12.03 -18.27
CA ALA A 168 -1.35 12.89 -19.41
C ALA A 168 -0.72 12.27 -20.65
N ASP A 169 -1.34 12.47 -21.80
CA ASP A 169 -0.67 12.23 -23.08
C ASP A 169 0.13 13.47 -23.54
N ASN A 170 0.81 13.35 -24.67
CA ASN A 170 1.63 14.42 -25.23
C ASN A 170 0.85 15.69 -25.58
N GLY A 171 -0.48 15.61 -25.69
CA GLY A 171 -1.37 16.74 -25.99
C GLY A 171 -1.89 17.45 -24.74
N GLY A 172 -1.49 17.03 -23.54
CA GLY A 172 -2.01 17.59 -22.29
C GLY A 172 -3.44 17.13 -21.96
N LEU A 173 -3.94 16.07 -22.61
CA LEU A 173 -5.18 15.43 -22.24
C LEU A 173 -4.93 14.47 -21.07
N TYR A 174 -5.49 14.82 -19.93
CA TYR A 174 -5.42 14.01 -18.72
C TYR A 174 -6.43 12.87 -18.74
N LYS A 175 -5.97 11.69 -18.32
CA LYS A 175 -6.71 10.44 -18.30
C LYS A 175 -6.46 9.69 -17.00
N ILE A 176 -7.41 8.83 -16.63
CA ILE A 176 -7.29 7.91 -15.51
C ILE A 176 -7.43 6.49 -16.04
N PHE A 177 -6.40 5.66 -15.82
CA PHE A 177 -6.49 4.22 -15.98
C PHE A 177 -7.07 3.60 -14.71
N TYR A 178 -8.17 2.85 -14.84
CA TYR A 178 -8.80 2.12 -13.74
C TYR A 178 -9.32 0.76 -14.20
N LYS A 179 -8.75 -0.32 -13.65
CA LYS A 179 -9.17 -1.73 -13.90
C LYS A 179 -9.40 -2.05 -15.39
N GLY A 180 -8.46 -1.66 -16.24
CA GLY A 180 -8.51 -1.92 -17.69
C GLY A 180 -9.27 -0.90 -18.52
N ASN A 181 -9.94 0.08 -17.90
CA ASN A 181 -10.61 1.17 -18.59
C ASN A 181 -9.77 2.45 -18.49
N ILE A 182 -9.82 3.27 -19.54
CA ILE A 182 -9.19 4.60 -19.55
C ILE A 182 -10.30 5.63 -19.70
N THR A 183 -10.42 6.52 -18.72
CA THR A 183 -11.43 7.59 -18.69
C THR A 183 -10.74 8.94 -18.85
N GLU A 184 -11.28 9.79 -19.72
CA GLU A 184 -10.76 11.14 -19.91
C GLU A 184 -11.20 12.04 -18.74
N VAL A 185 -10.26 12.85 -18.25
CA VAL A 185 -10.52 13.91 -17.26
C VAL A 185 -10.77 15.23 -17.98
N GLY A 186 -9.85 15.60 -18.88
CA GLY A 186 -9.94 16.85 -19.63
C GLY A 186 -8.59 17.35 -20.12
N VAL A 187 -8.61 18.38 -20.96
CA VAL A 187 -7.40 19.01 -21.50
C VAL A 187 -6.96 20.15 -20.58
N TRP A 188 -5.70 20.14 -20.16
CA TRP A 188 -5.15 21.24 -19.37
C TRP A 188 -3.69 21.51 -19.69
N ASN A 189 -3.37 22.79 -19.94
CA ASN A 189 -2.01 23.27 -20.20
C ASN A 189 -1.32 23.58 -18.87
N GLY A 190 -0.98 22.54 -18.11
CA GLY A 190 -0.30 22.65 -16.82
C GLY A 190 -0.29 21.31 -16.10
N ASP A 191 0.37 21.24 -14.94
CA ASP A 191 0.34 20.03 -14.10
C ASP A 191 -0.90 20.01 -13.20
N ILE A 192 -1.58 18.86 -13.16
CA ILE A 192 -2.64 18.59 -12.18
C ILE A 192 -2.06 17.67 -11.10
N ASN A 193 -2.16 18.12 -9.85
CA ASN A 193 -1.62 17.40 -8.69
C ASN A 193 -2.55 16.24 -8.26
N PHE A 194 -2.64 15.18 -9.05
CA PHE A 194 -3.43 14.02 -8.67
C PHE A 194 -2.88 13.32 -7.42
N LYS A 195 -3.81 12.84 -6.58
CA LYS A 195 -3.56 11.91 -5.48
C LYS A 195 -4.38 10.65 -5.71
N SER A 196 -3.71 9.58 -6.10
CA SER A 196 -4.29 8.28 -6.43
C SER A 196 -4.06 7.32 -5.26
N GLY A 197 -5.14 6.70 -4.79
CA GLY A 197 -5.10 5.67 -3.75
C GLY A 197 -5.49 4.32 -4.34
N THR A 198 -6.49 3.67 -3.74
CA THR A 198 -7.09 2.43 -4.28
C THR A 198 -8.51 2.71 -4.67
N ASP A 199 -8.89 2.38 -5.90
CA ASP A 199 -10.21 2.67 -6.47
C ASP A 199 -10.60 4.16 -6.51
N ILE A 200 -9.69 5.08 -6.16
CA ILE A 200 -10.00 6.50 -5.98
C ILE A 200 -8.85 7.43 -6.41
N VAL A 201 -9.19 8.58 -7.00
CA VAL A 201 -8.25 9.67 -7.32
C VAL A 201 -8.86 11.01 -6.93
N ALA A 202 -8.12 11.84 -6.19
CA ALA A 202 -8.48 13.21 -5.85
C ALA A 202 -7.63 14.23 -6.60
N PHE A 203 -8.24 15.35 -6.98
CA PHE A 203 -7.55 16.47 -7.61
C PHE A 203 -8.38 17.75 -7.53
N ASN A 204 -7.72 18.91 -7.57
CA ASN A 204 -8.40 20.18 -7.85
C ASN A 204 -8.59 20.27 -9.37
N ASP A 205 -9.84 20.27 -9.84
CA ASP A 205 -10.16 20.34 -11.27
C ASP A 205 -9.99 21.79 -11.76
N PRO A 206 -9.10 22.03 -12.74
CA PRO A 206 -8.86 23.37 -13.24
C PRO A 206 -9.96 23.93 -14.15
N THR A 207 -10.78 23.06 -14.73
CA THR A 207 -11.86 23.41 -15.65
C THR A 207 -13.09 23.88 -14.89
N THR A 208 -13.55 23.08 -13.94
CA THR A 208 -14.75 23.36 -13.13
C THR A 208 -14.45 24.23 -11.91
N ARG A 209 -13.17 24.34 -11.52
CA ARG A 209 -12.71 25.02 -10.29
C ARG A 209 -13.22 24.40 -8.99
N THR A 210 -13.59 23.13 -9.03
CA THR A 210 -14.04 22.34 -7.89
C THR A 210 -12.92 21.46 -7.36
N PHE A 211 -13.10 20.92 -6.16
CA PHE A 211 -12.34 19.75 -5.72
C PHE A 211 -13.08 18.50 -6.15
N ALA A 212 -12.49 17.74 -7.08
CA ALA A 212 -13.10 16.59 -7.71
C ALA A 212 -12.45 15.28 -7.24
N VAL A 213 -13.27 14.24 -7.19
CA VAL A 213 -12.87 12.88 -6.89
C VAL A 213 -13.39 11.94 -7.97
N PHE A 214 -12.50 11.15 -8.55
CA PHE A 214 -12.86 9.96 -9.31
C PHE A 214 -13.00 8.79 -8.33
N ASP A 215 -14.22 8.29 -8.14
CA ASP A 215 -14.56 7.21 -7.22
C ASP A 215 -15.14 6.03 -8.03
N LYS A 216 -14.37 4.95 -8.16
CA LYS A 216 -14.77 3.69 -8.80
C LYS A 216 -15.39 3.87 -10.20
N GLY A 217 -14.88 4.80 -11.01
CA GLY A 217 -15.39 5.05 -12.37
C GLY A 217 -16.24 6.30 -12.53
N ASN A 218 -16.65 6.96 -11.44
CA ASN A 218 -17.52 8.14 -11.48
C ASN A 218 -16.78 9.38 -10.98
N PHE A 219 -16.95 10.50 -11.65
CA PHE A 219 -16.49 11.80 -11.14
C PHE A 219 -17.54 12.41 -10.22
N VAL A 220 -17.10 12.93 -9.09
CA VAL A 220 -17.91 13.62 -8.10
C VAL A 220 -17.20 14.91 -7.70
N ASP A 221 -17.89 16.04 -7.81
CA ASP A 221 -17.46 17.29 -7.20
C ASP A 221 -17.73 17.22 -5.70
N VAL A 222 -16.66 17.09 -4.91
CA VAL A 222 -16.73 16.94 -3.46
C VAL A 222 -16.80 18.30 -2.78
N GLU A 223 -16.11 19.31 -3.30
CA GLU A 223 -16.27 20.71 -2.88
C GLU A 223 -16.42 21.63 -4.10
N ASP A 224 -17.24 22.68 -3.95
CA ASP A 224 -17.49 23.68 -5.00
C ASP A 224 -16.28 24.59 -5.27
N GLN A 225 -15.21 24.45 -4.49
CA GLN A 225 -13.98 25.22 -4.57
C GLN A 225 -12.78 24.32 -4.39
N TRP A 226 -11.63 24.75 -4.91
CA TRP A 226 -10.36 24.09 -4.64
C TRP A 226 -10.04 24.00 -3.16
N VAL A 227 -9.46 22.87 -2.78
CA VAL A 227 -9.00 22.61 -1.41
C VAL A 227 -7.48 22.79 -1.32
N LYS A 228 -6.98 23.05 -0.11
CA LYS A 228 -5.55 23.36 0.11
C LYS A 228 -4.68 22.12 0.03
N ASN A 229 -5.02 21.12 0.83
CA ASN A 229 -4.26 19.89 1.00
C ASN A 229 -5.21 18.70 0.86
N TYR A 230 -4.74 17.63 0.22
CA TYR A 230 -5.50 16.39 0.06
C TYR A 230 -4.58 15.19 -0.13
N LYS A 231 -5.05 14.02 0.30
CA LYS A 231 -4.43 12.70 0.08
C LYS A 231 -5.52 11.65 -0.15
N ALA A 232 -5.17 10.59 -0.87
CA ALA A 232 -6.05 9.47 -1.14
C ALA A 232 -5.54 8.22 -0.41
N GLY A 233 -6.44 7.46 0.19
CA GLY A 233 -6.19 6.14 0.76
C GLY A 233 -6.94 5.06 -0.03
N ARG A 234 -7.26 3.94 0.63
CA ARG A 234 -8.03 2.84 0.06
C ARG A 234 -9.53 3.17 0.00
N GLY A 235 -9.97 3.73 -1.12
CA GLY A 235 -11.38 4.04 -1.35
C GLY A 235 -11.91 5.26 -0.60
N PHE A 236 -11.03 6.12 -0.09
CA PHE A 236 -11.41 7.40 0.53
C PHE A 236 -10.37 8.49 0.26
N VAL A 237 -10.78 9.74 0.48
CA VAL A 237 -9.95 10.93 0.32
C VAL A 237 -10.06 11.78 1.58
N VAL A 238 -8.93 12.28 2.06
CA VAL A 238 -8.87 13.24 3.17
C VAL A 238 -8.36 14.56 2.62
N TYR A 239 -8.97 15.66 3.05
CA TYR A 239 -8.62 16.98 2.57
C TYR A 239 -8.92 18.06 3.61
N GLU A 240 -8.31 19.22 3.42
CA GLU A 240 -8.62 20.44 4.18
C GLU A 240 -9.56 21.32 3.37
N ASP A 241 -10.77 21.54 3.89
CA ASP A 241 -11.74 22.43 3.25
C ASP A 241 -11.26 23.91 3.29
N VAL A 242 -12.04 24.79 2.68
CA VAL A 242 -11.73 26.24 2.64
C VAL A 242 -11.71 26.86 4.05
N GLY A 243 -12.53 26.33 4.97
CA GLY A 243 -12.56 26.72 6.38
C GLY A 243 -11.36 26.21 7.20
N GLY A 244 -10.55 25.32 6.64
CA GLY A 244 -9.43 24.67 7.32
C GLY A 244 -9.83 23.46 8.17
N ASN A 245 -11.07 22.96 8.05
CA ASN A 245 -11.47 21.72 8.69
C ASN A 245 -10.86 20.52 7.95
N LEU A 246 -10.49 19.49 8.70
CA LEU A 246 -10.08 18.21 8.12
C LEU A 246 -11.32 17.38 7.81
N MET A 247 -11.52 17.12 6.53
CA MET A 247 -12.67 16.41 5.99
C MET A 247 -12.25 15.06 5.41
N VAL A 248 -13.17 14.11 5.41
CA VAL A 248 -13.03 12.83 4.71
C VAL A 248 -14.22 12.61 3.79
N TYR A 249 -13.94 12.27 2.54
CA TYR A 249 -14.90 11.74 1.59
C TYR A 249 -14.72 10.21 1.51
N ARG A 250 -15.77 9.46 1.82
CA ARG A 250 -15.78 7.99 1.79
C ARG A 250 -17.17 7.50 1.42
N ASN A 251 -17.24 6.55 0.46
CA ASN A 251 -18.49 5.92 0.03
C ASN A 251 -19.61 6.94 -0.33
N GLY A 252 -19.27 8.01 -1.07
CA GLY A 252 -20.24 9.03 -1.48
C GLY A 252 -20.68 10.01 -0.38
N GLN A 253 -20.11 9.93 0.82
CA GLN A 253 -20.44 10.81 1.94
C GLN A 253 -19.24 11.62 2.42
N LYS A 254 -19.50 12.85 2.83
CA LYS A 254 -18.54 13.73 3.51
C LYS A 254 -18.76 13.69 5.01
N SER A 255 -17.68 13.60 5.79
CA SER A 255 -17.71 13.81 7.23
C SER A 255 -16.48 14.58 7.69
N GLN A 256 -16.58 15.23 8.85
CA GLN A 256 -15.49 16.02 9.44
C GLN A 256 -14.72 15.18 10.46
N LEU A 257 -13.39 15.18 10.37
CA LEU A 257 -12.48 14.52 11.30
C LEU A 257 -12.02 15.45 12.43
N SER A 258 -11.73 16.72 12.10
CA SER A 258 -11.33 17.75 13.06
C SER A 258 -11.66 19.15 12.53
N SER A 259 -12.00 20.08 13.44
CA SER A 259 -12.16 21.51 13.12
C SER A 259 -10.83 22.26 13.07
N PHE A 260 -9.80 21.75 13.75
CA PHE A 260 -8.50 22.42 13.88
C PHE A 260 -7.39 21.37 13.80
N PRO A 261 -7.22 20.74 12.62
CA PRO A 261 -6.23 19.70 12.45
C PRO A 261 -4.82 20.28 12.66
N GLY A 262 -3.99 19.54 13.38
CA GLY A 262 -2.54 19.70 13.30
C GLY A 262 -1.98 18.92 12.10
N LYS A 263 -0.84 18.25 12.29
CA LYS A 263 -0.28 17.39 11.25
C LYS A 263 -1.19 16.19 11.01
N TRP A 264 -1.34 15.80 9.74
CA TRP A 264 -2.08 14.59 9.37
C TRP A 264 -1.43 13.83 8.21
N ASP A 265 -1.69 12.53 8.17
CA ASP A 265 -1.25 11.62 7.12
C ASP A 265 -2.31 10.58 6.78
N VAL A 266 -2.24 10.08 5.55
CA VAL A 266 -3.12 9.04 5.02
C VAL A 266 -2.25 7.96 4.41
N VAL A 267 -2.40 6.74 4.91
CA VAL A 267 -1.72 5.55 4.40
C VAL A 267 -2.75 4.44 4.39
N ASP A 268 -2.93 3.79 3.25
CA ASP A 268 -3.81 2.64 3.08
C ASP A 268 -5.22 2.88 3.65
N ASP A 269 -5.58 2.22 4.76
CA ASP A 269 -6.92 2.21 5.36
C ASP A 269 -7.08 3.17 6.56
N ILE A 270 -6.06 3.97 6.87
CA ILE A 270 -6.01 4.78 8.09
C ILE A 270 -5.62 6.24 7.83
N VAL A 271 -6.28 7.13 8.57
CA VAL A 271 -5.89 8.54 8.71
C VAL A 271 -5.29 8.72 10.08
N VAL A 272 -4.10 9.31 10.18
CA VAL A 272 -3.53 9.72 11.47
C VAL A 272 -3.50 11.23 11.50
N TYR A 273 -4.06 11.84 12.54
CA TYR A 273 -4.18 13.29 12.62
C TYR A 273 -4.06 13.81 14.05
N GLU A 274 -3.52 15.00 14.18
CA GLU A 274 -3.47 15.72 15.45
C GLU A 274 -4.74 16.55 15.63
N ASP A 275 -5.32 16.50 16.82
CA ASP A 275 -6.47 17.33 17.21
C ASP A 275 -6.34 17.70 18.69
N ASN A 276 -6.37 19.01 18.98
CA ASN A 276 -6.21 19.57 20.33
C ASN A 276 -5.01 19.02 21.13
N GLY A 277 -3.86 18.82 20.47
CA GLY A 277 -2.63 18.32 21.10
C GLY A 277 -2.55 16.81 21.30
N PHE A 278 -3.60 16.07 20.96
CA PHE A 278 -3.64 14.60 20.98
C PHE A 278 -3.53 14.03 19.58
N THR A 279 -3.14 12.76 19.48
CA THR A 279 -3.11 12.04 18.21
C THR A 279 -4.32 11.11 18.11
N TYR A 280 -5.06 11.25 17.03
CA TYR A 280 -6.19 10.41 16.68
C TYR A 280 -5.91 9.62 15.41
N CYS A 281 -6.66 8.54 15.25
CA CYS A 281 -6.75 7.79 14.02
C CYS A 281 -8.21 7.70 13.57
N ASP A 282 -8.46 7.80 12.27
CA ASP A 282 -9.68 7.28 11.66
C ASP A 282 -9.33 5.93 11.02
N VAL A 283 -9.78 4.84 11.63
CA VAL A 283 -9.61 3.48 11.10
C VAL A 283 -10.94 3.05 10.50
N ASN A 284 -11.03 3.01 9.17
CA ASN A 284 -12.25 2.63 8.45
C ASN A 284 -13.53 3.38 8.91
N GLY A 285 -13.40 4.67 9.29
CA GLY A 285 -14.54 5.50 9.73
C GLY A 285 -14.79 5.50 11.23
N THR A 286 -13.98 4.75 11.99
CA THR A 286 -14.04 4.76 13.44
C THR A 286 -12.92 5.65 13.98
N ARG A 287 -13.31 6.72 14.68
CA ARG A 287 -12.37 7.58 15.40
C ARG A 287 -11.81 6.85 16.63
N VAL A 288 -10.49 6.76 16.69
CA VAL A 288 -9.74 6.18 17.81
C VAL A 288 -8.78 7.23 18.34
N GLN A 289 -8.78 7.45 19.66
CA GLN A 289 -7.72 8.24 20.29
C GLN A 289 -6.48 7.36 20.47
N ALA A 290 -5.52 7.48 19.57
CA ALA A 290 -4.29 6.70 19.61
C ALA A 290 -3.40 7.08 20.80
N ALA A 291 -3.27 8.39 21.05
CA ALA A 291 -2.42 8.91 22.11
C ALA A 291 -2.92 10.24 22.64
N ASN A 292 -2.76 10.49 23.94
CA ASN A 292 -2.97 11.79 24.58
C ASN A 292 -1.74 12.72 24.43
N PHE A 293 -0.91 12.51 23.41
CA PHE A 293 0.26 13.31 23.06
C PHE A 293 0.50 13.23 21.54
N LYS A 294 1.38 14.09 21.02
CA LYS A 294 1.78 14.10 19.61
C LYS A 294 2.84 13.02 19.35
N LEU A 295 2.58 12.16 18.36
CA LEU A 295 3.53 11.12 17.99
C LEU A 295 4.73 11.68 17.22
N THR A 296 5.93 11.31 17.66
CA THR A 296 7.20 11.68 17.01
C THR A 296 7.81 10.52 16.22
N GLU A 297 7.59 9.27 16.67
CA GLU A 297 8.11 8.06 16.05
C GLU A 297 6.98 7.05 15.88
N TYR A 298 6.59 6.81 14.63
CA TYR A 298 5.52 5.89 14.28
C TYR A 298 5.69 5.31 12.86
N LYS A 299 5.01 4.19 12.60
CA LYS A 299 4.85 3.59 11.28
C LYS A 299 3.39 3.27 11.05
N ILE A 300 2.97 3.34 9.79
CA ILE A 300 1.60 3.08 9.36
C ILE A 300 1.65 2.10 8.19
N LYS A 301 0.77 1.10 8.22
CA LYS A 301 0.47 0.21 7.09
C LYS A 301 -0.92 -0.36 7.26
N ASN A 302 -1.68 -0.49 6.18
CA ASN A 302 -3.06 -0.97 6.16
C ASN A 302 -3.92 -0.23 7.20
N ALA A 303 -4.58 -0.96 8.10
CA ALA A 303 -5.38 -0.42 9.19
C ALA A 303 -4.60 -0.35 10.52
N THR A 304 -3.26 -0.37 10.47
CA THR A 304 -2.38 -0.48 11.64
C THR A 304 -1.46 0.74 11.79
N LEU A 305 -1.45 1.31 12.99
CA LEU A 305 -0.48 2.31 13.43
C LEU A 305 0.35 1.69 14.57
N VAL A 306 1.68 1.73 14.47
CA VAL A 306 2.58 1.40 15.59
C VAL A 306 3.42 2.61 15.94
N TYR A 307 3.62 2.88 17.23
CA TYR A 307 4.28 4.09 17.70
C TYR A 307 4.99 3.90 19.04
N ARG A 308 5.94 4.80 19.31
CA ARG A 308 6.60 4.87 20.61
C ARG A 308 5.71 5.56 21.64
N ASN A 309 5.48 4.91 22.78
CA ASN A 309 4.63 5.45 23.86
C ASN A 309 5.41 6.40 24.80
N MET A 310 4.73 7.07 25.73
CA MET A 310 5.33 8.10 26.61
C MET A 310 6.47 7.58 27.50
N ILE A 311 6.48 6.30 27.83
CA ILE A 311 7.54 5.69 28.65
C ILE A 311 8.67 5.06 27.81
N GLY A 312 8.62 5.27 26.49
CA GLY A 312 9.62 4.82 25.52
C GLY A 312 9.41 3.39 25.00
N GLY A 313 8.34 2.71 25.42
CA GLY A 313 7.91 1.40 24.91
C GLY A 313 7.18 1.51 23.56
N VAL A 314 6.48 0.44 23.16
CA VAL A 314 5.76 0.36 21.88
C VAL A 314 4.29 0.07 22.11
N SER A 315 3.45 0.88 21.49
CA SER A 315 1.99 0.70 21.45
C SER A 315 1.52 0.72 20.00
N ALA A 316 0.34 0.16 19.74
CA ALA A 316 -0.22 0.12 18.41
C ALA A 316 -1.74 0.35 18.44
N VAL A 317 -2.27 0.91 17.36
CA VAL A 317 -3.70 0.86 17.03
C VAL A 317 -3.87 -0.24 15.99
N ILE A 318 -4.58 -1.30 16.35
CA ILE A 318 -4.84 -2.46 15.48
C ILE A 318 -6.33 -2.77 15.59
N ASP A 319 -7.01 -2.93 14.45
CA ASP A 319 -8.45 -3.19 14.37
C ASP A 319 -9.29 -2.21 15.21
N GLY A 320 -8.87 -0.93 15.25
CA GLY A 320 -9.55 0.13 15.99
C GLY A 320 -9.32 0.14 17.51
N GLN A 321 -8.43 -0.71 18.03
CA GLN A 321 -8.11 -0.79 19.46
C GLN A 321 -6.68 -0.36 19.74
N VAL A 322 -6.48 0.38 20.82
CA VAL A 322 -5.14 0.72 21.33
C VAL A 322 -4.63 -0.44 22.18
N ILE A 323 -3.47 -0.98 21.79
CA ILE A 323 -2.83 -2.12 22.42
C ILE A 323 -1.42 -1.73 22.83
N GLU A 324 -1.07 -1.98 24.09
CA GLU A 324 0.31 -1.91 24.56
C GLU A 324 1.05 -3.21 24.22
N LEU A 325 2.12 -3.11 23.43
CA LEU A 325 2.91 -4.27 23.01
C LEU A 325 4.06 -4.54 23.98
N THR A 326 4.74 -3.47 24.42
CA THR A 326 5.84 -3.56 25.40
C THR A 326 6.11 -2.20 26.05
N ASN A 327 6.61 -2.24 27.28
CA ASN A 327 7.13 -1.07 28.01
C ASN A 327 8.65 -1.00 28.01
N LEU A 328 9.31 -1.93 27.32
CA LEU A 328 10.77 -1.92 27.16
C LEU A 328 11.18 -0.81 26.17
N GLN A 329 12.08 0.04 26.62
CA GLN A 329 12.65 1.11 25.80
C GLN A 329 13.58 0.58 24.71
N ASN A 330 13.83 1.40 23.69
CA ASN A 330 14.74 1.10 22.58
C ASN A 330 14.38 -0.16 21.76
N ALA A 331 13.13 -0.60 21.82
CA ALA A 331 12.63 -1.60 20.89
C ALA A 331 12.46 -1.01 19.48
N GLU A 332 12.82 -1.79 18.47
CA GLU A 332 12.56 -1.50 17.06
C GLU A 332 11.22 -2.12 16.67
N PHE A 333 10.48 -1.50 15.74
CA PHE A 333 9.19 -2.03 15.29
C PHE A 333 8.98 -1.92 13.78
N GLU A 334 8.31 -2.92 13.22
CA GLU A 334 7.91 -3.04 11.81
C GLU A 334 6.45 -3.50 11.70
N ILE A 335 5.79 -3.17 10.59
CA ILE A 335 4.44 -3.64 10.26
C ILE A 335 4.49 -4.52 9.01
N TYR A 336 3.85 -5.68 9.07
CA TYR A 336 3.60 -6.57 7.93
C TYR A 336 2.13 -6.97 7.93
N GLY A 337 1.38 -6.55 6.91
CA GLY A 337 -0.08 -6.65 6.93
C GLY A 337 -0.68 -5.84 8.08
N ASN A 338 -1.56 -6.49 8.85
CA ASN A 338 -2.08 -5.96 10.12
C ASN A 338 -1.33 -6.53 11.33
N SER A 339 -0.14 -7.10 11.13
CA SER A 339 0.68 -7.67 12.19
C SER A 339 1.85 -6.76 12.54
N VAL A 340 2.22 -6.72 13.81
CA VAL A 340 3.32 -5.88 14.30
C VAL A 340 4.45 -6.77 14.80
N LEU A 341 5.65 -6.56 14.26
CA LEU A 341 6.88 -7.17 14.72
C LEU A 341 7.63 -6.15 15.58
N VAL A 342 7.95 -6.51 16.81
CA VAL A 342 8.76 -5.70 17.72
C VAL A 342 10.03 -6.48 18.08
N LYS A 343 11.19 -5.90 17.80
CA LYS A 343 12.49 -6.44 18.21
C LYS A 343 12.92 -5.76 19.51
N LEU A 344 13.07 -6.56 20.55
CA LEU A 344 13.48 -6.10 21.88
C LEU A 344 15.00 -5.89 21.95
N PRO A 345 15.50 -5.09 22.91
CA PRO A 345 16.95 -4.82 23.05
C PRO A 345 17.81 -6.05 23.29
N ASN A 346 17.24 -7.12 23.83
CA ASN A 346 17.91 -8.40 24.04
C ASN A 346 17.88 -9.33 22.81
N ASN A 347 17.51 -8.81 21.63
CA ASN A 347 17.29 -9.55 20.37
C ASN A 347 16.17 -10.60 20.43
N ALA A 348 15.30 -10.56 21.44
CA ALA A 348 14.04 -11.29 21.43
C ALA A 348 13.02 -10.56 20.55
N PHE A 349 12.00 -11.28 20.07
CA PHE A 349 10.93 -10.69 19.27
C PHE A 349 9.58 -10.82 19.97
N LEU A 350 8.75 -9.78 19.82
CA LEU A 350 7.32 -9.84 20.11
C LEU A 350 6.58 -9.70 18.78
N ILE A 351 5.59 -10.55 18.56
CA ILE A 351 4.76 -10.49 17.36
C ILE A 351 3.32 -10.39 17.79
N TYR A 352 2.66 -9.31 17.39
CA TYR A 352 1.21 -9.20 17.49
C TYR A 352 0.58 -9.68 16.18
N GLN A 353 -0.23 -10.74 16.25
CA GLN A 353 -0.97 -11.27 15.11
C GLN A 353 -2.31 -11.84 15.60
N LYS A 354 -3.41 -11.48 14.93
CA LYS A 354 -4.76 -12.03 15.19
C LYS A 354 -5.17 -11.99 16.68
N GLY A 355 -4.93 -10.86 17.35
CA GLY A 355 -5.34 -10.68 18.75
C GLY A 355 -4.39 -11.29 19.79
N LYS A 356 -3.28 -11.91 19.38
CA LYS A 356 -2.34 -12.58 20.29
C LYS A 356 -0.95 -11.98 20.19
N ILE A 357 -0.28 -11.86 21.34
CA ILE A 357 1.14 -11.52 21.42
C ILE A 357 1.94 -12.82 21.58
N LEU A 358 2.82 -13.08 20.64
CA LEU A 358 3.77 -14.18 20.65
C LEU A 358 5.13 -13.64 21.08
N ARG A 359 5.85 -14.38 21.93
CA ARG A 359 7.20 -14.04 22.38
C ARG A 359 8.20 -15.04 21.82
N VAL A 360 9.35 -14.55 21.37
CA VAL A 360 10.38 -15.33 20.67
C VAL A 360 11.75 -15.03 21.22
#